data_AF-A0A831KNA5-F1
#
_entry.id   AF-A0A831KNA5-F1
#
_cell.length_a   1.000
_cell.length_b   1.000
_cell.length_c   1.000
_cell.angle_alpha   90.00
_cell.angle_beta   90.00
_cell.angle_gamma   90.00
#
_symmetry.space_group_name_H-M   'P 1'
#
loop_
_entity.id
_entity.type
_entity.pdbx_description
1 polymer ?
#
loop_
_entity_poly.entity_id
_entity_poly.type
_entity_poly.pdbx_seq_one_letter_code
_entity_poly.pdbx_strand_id
1 'polypeptide(L)'
;EIGCNLLFTTEASPKTAGCIKELHQAVFLSKIAKVRETNPKDVGISLLVLKDKVKYETESFPEKFVIAKENKRFVRDPFGDFIIYLAGGKIVCKHDKLVIVGKRAKEILDTIIEYDLVSRLDHAAYLGRELKKAEIALVLGKNYVQDRELEFGIYSKIRSNSS
;
A
#
# COMPACT_ATOMS: atom_id res chain seq x y z
N GLU A 1 -30.42 -14.70 0.99
CA GLU A 1 -30.90 -13.49 0.28
C GLU A 1 -31.58 -12.61 1.31
N ILE A 2 -31.25 -11.31 1.40
CA ILE A 2 -31.90 -10.40 2.37
C ILE A 2 -33.24 -9.86 1.78
N GLY A 3 -33.72 -10.38 0.65
CA GLY A 3 -34.99 -9.97 0.05
C GLY A 3 -35.09 -8.50 -0.37
N CYS A 4 -33.95 -7.80 -0.55
CA CYS A 4 -33.96 -6.39 -0.93
C CYS A 4 -34.08 -6.22 -2.45
N ASN A 5 -35.12 -5.52 -2.91
CA ASN A 5 -35.34 -5.22 -4.33
C ASN A 5 -34.67 -3.92 -4.78
N LEU A 6 -34.23 -3.06 -3.85
CA LEU A 6 -33.56 -1.80 -4.13
C LEU A 6 -32.51 -1.49 -3.06
N LEU A 7 -31.32 -1.08 -3.49
CA LEU A 7 -30.26 -0.56 -2.62
C LEU A 7 -29.94 0.87 -3.06
N PHE A 8 -30.05 1.81 -2.12
CA PHE A 8 -29.79 3.23 -2.37
C PHE A 8 -28.49 3.66 -1.67
N THR A 9 -27.61 4.33 -2.41
CA THR A 9 -26.40 4.97 -1.87
C THR A 9 -26.08 6.22 -2.68
N THR A 10 -25.50 7.23 -2.04
CA THR A 10 -25.09 8.49 -2.68
C THR A 10 -23.67 8.85 -2.27
N GLU A 11 -22.98 9.64 -3.10
CA GLU A 11 -21.67 10.23 -2.78
C GLU A 11 -21.81 11.75 -2.61
N ALA A 12 -22.67 12.17 -1.69
CA ALA A 12 -23.01 13.59 -1.49
C ALA A 12 -22.00 14.36 -0.63
N SER A 13 -21.02 13.68 -0.03
CA SER A 13 -20.03 14.28 0.85
C SER A 13 -18.68 13.54 0.83
N PRO A 14 -17.60 14.13 1.36
CA PRO A 14 -16.31 13.45 1.54
C PRO A 14 -16.41 12.14 2.33
N LYS A 15 -17.34 12.05 3.29
CA LYS A 15 -17.57 10.85 4.13
C LYS A 15 -18.16 9.68 3.35
N THR A 16 -18.87 9.98 2.27
CA THR A 16 -19.54 8.99 1.41
C THR A 16 -18.77 8.73 0.10
N ALA A 17 -17.59 9.31 -0.05
CA ALA A 17 -16.80 9.18 -1.28
C ALA A 17 -16.43 7.72 -1.53
N GLY A 18 -16.74 7.21 -2.72
CA GLY A 18 -16.52 5.81 -3.12
C GLY A 18 -17.56 4.79 -2.63
N CYS A 19 -18.61 5.21 -1.91
CA CYS A 19 -19.63 4.29 -1.40
C CYS A 19 -20.43 3.60 -2.52
N ILE A 20 -20.59 4.22 -3.70
CA ILE A 20 -21.23 3.56 -4.85
C ILE A 20 -20.40 2.37 -5.30
N LYS A 21 -19.08 2.57 -5.44
CA LYS A 21 -18.13 1.52 -5.87
C LYS A 21 -18.07 0.38 -4.85
N GLU A 22 -18.07 0.70 -3.57
CA GLU A 22 -18.07 -0.27 -2.46
C GLU A 22 -19.36 -1.10 -2.43
N LEU A 23 -20.52 -0.44 -2.50
CA LEU A 23 -21.81 -1.11 -2.54
C LEU A 23 -21.91 -2.05 -3.73
N HIS A 24 -21.52 -1.58 -4.92
CA HIS A 24 -21.51 -2.41 -6.12
C HIS A 24 -20.68 -3.68 -5.94
N GLN A 25 -19.50 -3.58 -5.33
CA GLN A 25 -18.67 -4.77 -5.08
C GLN A 25 -19.23 -5.68 -3.99
N ALA A 26 -19.88 -5.15 -2.96
CA ALA A 26 -20.57 -5.96 -1.96
C ALA A 26 -21.75 -6.75 -2.55
N VAL A 27 -22.52 -6.13 -3.44
CA VAL A 27 -23.60 -6.78 -4.18
C VAL A 27 -23.04 -7.87 -5.08
N PHE A 28 -21.95 -7.58 -5.81
CA PHE A 28 -21.31 -8.54 -6.70
C PHE A 28 -20.76 -9.76 -5.95
N LEU A 29 -20.07 -9.54 -4.82
CA LEU A 29 -19.62 -10.60 -3.90
C LEU A 29 -20.78 -11.48 -3.46
N SER A 30 -21.88 -10.87 -3.00
CA SER A 30 -23.07 -11.56 -2.50
C SER A 30 -23.74 -12.39 -3.60
N LYS A 31 -23.78 -11.87 -4.83
CA LYS A 31 -24.33 -12.57 -5.99
C LYS A 31 -23.49 -13.79 -6.37
N ILE A 32 -22.16 -13.65 -6.42
CA ILE A 32 -21.26 -14.78 -6.71
C ILE A 32 -21.40 -15.86 -5.64
N ALA A 33 -21.42 -15.47 -4.36
CA ALA A 33 -21.56 -16.40 -3.25
C ALA A 33 -22.86 -17.21 -3.35
N LYS A 34 -23.98 -16.56 -3.68
CA LYS A 34 -25.28 -17.23 -3.92
C LYS A 34 -25.18 -18.23 -5.08
N VAL A 35 -24.63 -17.84 -6.22
CA VAL A 35 -24.48 -18.72 -7.40
C VAL A 35 -23.59 -19.93 -7.11
N ARG A 36 -22.57 -19.77 -6.25
CA ARG A 36 -21.66 -20.84 -5.87
C ARG A 36 -22.13 -21.66 -4.66
N GLU A 37 -23.25 -21.31 -4.05
CA GLU A 37 -23.71 -21.87 -2.78
C GLU A 37 -22.65 -21.81 -1.66
N THR A 38 -21.79 -20.79 -1.71
CA THR A 38 -20.75 -20.55 -0.71
C THR A 38 -21.08 -19.35 0.16
N ASN A 39 -20.38 -19.24 1.28
CA ASN A 39 -20.36 -18.00 2.05
C ASN A 39 -19.70 -16.86 1.22
N PRO A 40 -20.06 -15.59 1.45
CA PRO A 40 -19.48 -14.42 0.78
C PRO A 40 -18.08 -14.10 1.33
N LYS A 41 -17.18 -15.07 1.25
CA LYS A 41 -15.76 -15.01 1.61
C LYS A 41 -14.95 -15.81 0.61
N ASP A 42 -13.65 -15.52 0.52
CA ASP A 42 -12.68 -16.29 -0.27
C ASP A 42 -12.94 -16.35 -1.79
N VAL A 43 -13.75 -15.44 -2.35
CA VAL A 43 -14.00 -15.36 -3.81
C VAL A 43 -13.02 -14.45 -4.57
N GLY A 44 -11.93 -14.01 -3.93
CA GLY A 44 -10.92 -13.13 -4.53
C GLY A 44 -11.31 -11.64 -4.60
N ILE A 45 -12.35 -11.23 -3.88
CA ILE A 45 -12.78 -9.82 -3.75
C ILE A 45 -12.61 -9.39 -2.30
N SER A 46 -11.81 -8.36 -2.05
CA SER A 46 -11.64 -7.76 -0.72
C SER A 46 -12.44 -6.46 -0.62
N LEU A 47 -13.31 -6.38 0.39
CA LEU A 47 -14.16 -5.21 0.65
C LEU A 47 -13.58 -4.26 1.71
N LEU A 48 -12.48 -4.62 2.38
CA LEU A 48 -11.90 -3.77 3.42
C LEU A 48 -11.22 -2.55 2.78
N VAL A 49 -11.78 -1.38 3.04
CA VAL A 49 -11.21 -0.09 2.64
C VAL A 49 -10.96 0.75 3.89
N LEU A 50 -9.73 1.25 4.02
CA LEU A 50 -9.32 2.17 5.08
C LEU A 50 -9.27 3.58 4.48
N LYS A 51 -10.10 4.49 4.98
CA LYS A 51 -10.15 5.90 4.55
C LYS A 51 -10.13 6.80 5.76
N ASP A 52 -9.61 8.01 5.59
CA ASP A 52 -9.77 9.05 6.59
C ASP A 52 -11.21 9.54 6.65
N LYS A 53 -11.71 9.72 7.87
CA LYS A 53 -13.06 10.23 8.15
C LYS A 53 -13.20 11.71 7.78
N VAL A 54 -12.10 12.46 7.85
CA VAL A 54 -12.06 13.91 7.66
C VAL A 54 -11.04 14.19 6.57
N LYS A 55 -11.44 15.00 5.58
CA LYS A 55 -10.51 15.54 4.59
C LYS A 55 -10.23 17.00 4.96
N TYR A 56 -8.95 17.33 5.04
CA TYR A 56 -8.50 18.71 5.25
C TYR A 56 -8.37 19.42 3.92
N GLU A 57 -8.58 20.73 3.91
CA GLU A 57 -8.27 21.56 2.75
C GLU A 57 -6.77 21.50 2.46
N THR A 58 -6.44 21.35 1.18
CA THR A 58 -5.05 21.35 0.70
C THR A 58 -4.76 22.66 -0.01
N GLU A 59 -3.48 22.97 -0.17
CA GLU A 59 -3.04 24.06 -1.03
C GLU A 59 -3.58 23.87 -2.46
N SER A 60 -3.73 24.98 -3.18
CA SER A 60 -4.14 24.97 -4.58
C SER A 60 -3.08 24.30 -5.45
N PHE A 61 -3.53 23.76 -6.58
CA PHE A 61 -2.61 23.16 -7.54
C PHE A 61 -1.63 24.22 -8.07
N PRO A 62 -0.31 23.95 -8.11
CA PRO A 62 0.67 24.96 -8.49
C PRO A 62 0.58 25.31 -9.98
N GLU A 63 0.71 26.60 -10.31
CA GLU A 63 0.70 27.08 -11.71
C GLU A 63 1.95 26.65 -12.49
N LYS A 64 3.10 26.56 -11.80
CA LYS A 64 4.38 26.14 -12.39
C LYS A 64 4.78 24.80 -11.80
N PHE A 65 4.86 23.77 -12.64
CA PHE A 65 5.23 22.43 -12.24
C PHE A 65 6.02 21.72 -13.34
N VAL A 66 6.73 20.66 -12.95
CA VAL A 66 7.37 19.72 -13.87
C VAL A 66 6.68 18.37 -13.73
N ILE A 67 6.36 17.73 -14.86
CA ILE A 67 5.77 16.40 -14.86
C ILE A 67 6.84 15.39 -14.44
N ALA A 68 6.54 14.61 -13.40
CA ALA A 68 7.43 13.56 -12.90
C ALA A 68 7.67 12.49 -13.98
N LYS A 69 8.91 12.00 -14.06
CA LYS A 69 9.31 10.91 -14.94
C LYS A 69 10.08 9.86 -14.15
N GLU A 70 9.71 8.60 -14.33
CA GLU A 70 10.41 7.49 -13.71
C GLU A 70 11.70 7.16 -14.48
N ASN A 71 12.80 7.00 -13.75
CA ASN A 71 14.05 6.50 -14.31
C ASN A 71 14.14 4.99 -14.08
N LYS A 72 14.16 4.21 -15.16
CA LYS A 72 14.23 2.74 -15.10
C LYS A 72 15.63 2.18 -14.94
N ARG A 73 16.67 3.03 -14.98
CA ARG A 73 18.06 2.56 -14.89
C ARG A 73 18.39 2.18 -13.45
N PHE A 74 18.56 0.88 -13.21
CA PHE A 74 19.05 0.36 -11.95
C PHE A 74 20.57 0.13 -12.02
N VAL A 75 21.31 0.75 -11.11
CA VAL A 75 22.74 0.51 -10.91
C VAL A 75 22.90 0.04 -9.48
N ARG A 76 23.57 -1.11 -9.26
CA ARG A 76 23.75 -1.68 -7.91
C ARG A 76 24.56 -0.75 -7.00
N ASP A 77 24.24 -0.72 -5.71
CA ASP A 77 25.04 0.02 -4.73
C ASP A 77 26.35 -0.73 -4.49
N PRO A 78 27.51 -0.06 -4.58
CA PRO A 78 28.79 -0.65 -4.23
C PRO A 78 28.86 -1.21 -2.80
N PHE A 79 28.06 -0.71 -1.87
CA PHE A 79 28.13 -1.09 -0.45
C PHE A 79 27.37 -2.36 -0.12
N GLY A 80 26.49 -2.85 -1.01
CA GLY A 80 25.77 -4.10 -0.83
C GLY A 80 24.29 -3.98 -1.12
N ASP A 81 23.59 -5.10 -0.95
CA ASP A 81 22.13 -5.17 -1.10
C ASP A 81 21.46 -5.36 0.25
N PHE A 82 20.17 -5.02 0.29
CA PHE A 82 19.34 -5.13 1.49
C PHE A 82 18.19 -6.11 1.26
N ILE A 83 17.92 -6.92 2.27
CA ILE A 83 16.74 -7.80 2.34
C ILE A 83 15.87 -7.32 3.49
N ILE A 84 14.63 -6.94 3.19
CA ILE A 84 13.67 -6.45 4.16
C ILE A 84 12.56 -7.49 4.32
N TYR A 85 12.14 -7.76 5.56
CA TYR A 85 11.00 -8.60 5.86
C TYR A 85 10.39 -8.27 7.23
N LEU A 86 9.19 -8.79 7.48
CA LEU A 86 8.52 -8.67 8.77
C LEU A 86 8.68 -9.95 9.58
N ALA A 87 9.07 -9.83 10.85
CA ALA A 87 9.19 -10.95 11.77
C ALA A 87 8.96 -10.50 13.22
N GLY A 88 8.20 -11.29 13.99
CA GLY A 88 7.99 -11.02 15.42
C GLY A 88 7.39 -9.64 15.74
N GLY A 89 6.52 -9.12 14.86
CA GLY A 89 5.93 -7.79 15.03
C GLY A 89 6.93 -6.64 14.85
N LYS A 90 8.02 -6.87 14.11
CA LYS A 90 9.07 -5.90 13.79
C LYS A 90 9.45 -5.97 12.30
N ILE A 91 10.07 -4.92 11.82
CA ILE A 91 10.75 -4.85 10.53
C ILE A 91 12.19 -5.32 10.75
N VAL A 92 12.64 -6.26 9.93
CA VAL A 92 14.03 -6.72 9.88
C VAL A 92 14.63 -6.28 8.55
N CYS A 93 15.71 -5.52 8.62
CA CYS A 93 16.50 -5.09 7.48
C CYS A 93 17.89 -5.75 7.57
N LYS A 94 18.14 -6.70 6.67
CA LYS A 94 19.38 -7.46 6.61
C LYS A 94 20.30 -6.88 5.54
N HIS A 95 21.51 -6.55 5.95
CA HIS A 95 22.65 -6.23 5.11
C HIS A 95 23.75 -7.30 5.33
N ASP A 96 24.78 -7.33 4.49
CA ASP A 96 25.88 -8.30 4.63
C ASP A 96 26.69 -8.09 5.93
N LYS A 97 26.90 -6.83 6.32
CA LYS A 97 27.65 -6.39 7.49
C LYS A 97 26.84 -6.44 8.80
N LEU A 98 25.52 -6.19 8.74
CA LEU A 98 24.69 -5.99 9.92
C LEU A 98 23.22 -6.36 9.66
N VAL A 99 22.52 -6.78 10.71
CA VAL A 99 21.06 -6.92 10.72
C VAL A 99 20.47 -5.86 11.65
N ILE A 100 19.60 -5.01 11.11
CA ILE A 100 18.94 -3.92 11.82
C ILE A 100 17.48 -4.31 12.04
N VAL A 101 17.00 -4.19 13.27
CA VAL A 101 15.63 -4.55 13.64
C VAL A 101 14.95 -3.38 14.34
N GLY A 102 13.78 -2.99 13.85
CA GLY A 102 13.02 -1.85 14.38
C GLY A 102 11.53 -1.98 14.12
N LYS A 103 10.75 -1.02 14.61
CA LYS A 103 9.31 -0.88 14.32
C LYS A 103 9.02 0.23 13.33
N ARG A 104 9.91 1.21 13.20
CA ARG A 104 9.70 2.39 12.34
C ARG A 104 10.70 2.42 11.20
N ALA A 105 10.29 2.93 10.04
CA ALA A 105 11.18 3.07 8.91
C ALA A 105 12.35 4.04 9.21
N LYS A 106 12.04 5.14 9.92
CA LYS A 106 13.02 6.19 10.22
C LYS A 106 14.20 5.66 11.04
N GLU A 107 13.95 4.96 12.14
CA GLU A 107 15.05 4.50 13.02
C GLU A 107 15.95 3.48 12.30
N ILE A 108 15.37 2.62 11.45
CA ILE A 108 16.16 1.67 10.65
C ILE A 108 17.01 2.42 9.62
N LEU A 109 16.42 3.40 8.92
CA LEU A 109 17.14 4.19 7.92
C LEU A 109 18.24 5.06 8.54
N ASP A 110 17.97 5.68 9.71
CA ASP A 110 18.97 6.42 10.47
C ASP A 110 20.17 5.51 10.81
N THR A 111 19.92 4.28 11.28
CA THR A 111 20.99 3.31 11.57
C THR A 111 21.74 2.86 10.30
N ILE A 112 21.07 2.69 9.16
CA ILE A 112 21.74 2.38 7.88
C ILE A 112 22.73 3.48 7.51
N ILE A 113 22.35 4.75 7.71
CA ILE A 113 23.19 5.91 7.42
C ILE A 113 24.33 6.03 8.44
N GLU A 114 24.04 5.89 9.73
CA GLU A 114 25.03 5.96 10.80
C GLU A 114 26.17 4.94 10.64
N TYR A 115 25.86 3.75 10.11
CA TYR A 115 26.82 2.68 9.87
C TYR A 115 27.40 2.67 8.43
N ASP A 116 27.17 3.72 7.64
CA ASP A 116 27.65 3.86 6.26
C ASP A 116 27.37 2.61 5.39
N LEU A 117 26.14 2.09 5.47
CA LEU A 117 25.76 0.85 4.76
C LEU A 117 25.22 1.10 3.35
N VAL A 118 24.94 2.35 2.98
CA VAL A 118 24.45 2.75 1.65
C VAL A 118 25.29 3.89 1.11
N SER A 119 25.68 3.83 -0.16
CA SER A 119 26.54 4.86 -0.77
C SER A 119 25.81 5.71 -1.80
N ARG A 120 24.72 5.21 -2.38
CA ARG A 120 23.97 5.90 -3.43
C ARG A 120 22.65 6.48 -2.93
N LEU A 121 22.36 7.72 -3.36
CA LEU A 121 21.13 8.42 -2.97
C LEU A 121 19.85 7.75 -3.53
N ASP A 122 19.90 7.19 -4.73
CA ASP A 122 18.78 6.45 -5.31
C ASP A 122 18.47 5.17 -4.52
N HIS A 123 19.49 4.52 -3.97
CA HIS A 123 19.34 3.37 -3.09
C HIS A 123 18.82 3.76 -1.71
N ALA A 124 19.34 4.83 -1.11
CA ALA A 124 18.80 5.36 0.14
C ALA A 124 17.31 5.73 0.00
N ALA A 125 16.92 6.33 -1.13
CA ALA A 125 15.53 6.63 -1.44
C ALA A 125 14.67 5.37 -1.62
N TYR A 126 15.20 4.34 -2.29
CA TYR A 126 14.53 3.04 -2.43
C TYR A 126 14.32 2.37 -1.06
N LEU A 127 15.34 2.34 -0.21
CA LEU A 127 15.26 1.80 1.15
C LEU A 127 14.21 2.53 1.97
N GLY A 128 14.17 3.87 1.90
CA GLY A 128 13.13 4.66 2.55
C GLY A 128 11.71 4.24 2.12
N ARG A 129 11.48 4.02 0.81
CA ARG A 129 10.19 3.56 0.29
C ARG A 129 9.83 2.16 0.80
N GLU A 130 10.75 1.21 0.70
CA GLU A 130 10.50 -0.18 1.12
C GLU A 130 10.31 -0.31 2.64
N LEU A 131 11.14 0.37 3.44
CA LEU A 131 11.01 0.40 4.89
C LEU A 131 9.69 1.04 5.32
N LYS A 132 9.27 2.13 4.67
CA LYS A 132 7.97 2.75 4.97
C LYS A 132 6.81 1.85 4.59
N LYS A 133 6.91 1.14 3.46
CA LYS A 133 5.93 0.14 3.05
C LYS A 133 5.83 -1.00 4.07
N ALA A 134 6.96 -1.49 4.58
CA ALA A 134 7.01 -2.49 5.64
C ALA A 134 6.38 -1.99 6.95
N GLU A 135 6.65 -0.74 7.34
CA GLU A 135 6.03 -0.09 8.51
C GLU A 135 4.51 0.02 8.37
N ILE A 136 4.01 0.46 7.21
CA ILE A 136 2.56 0.53 6.94
C ILE A 136 1.94 -0.87 6.99
N ALA A 137 2.59 -1.87 6.40
CA ALA A 137 2.11 -3.24 6.44
C ALA A 137 2.02 -3.76 7.88
N LEU A 138 3.03 -3.48 8.71
CA LEU A 138 3.05 -3.85 10.11
C LEU A 138 1.91 -3.20 10.90
N VAL A 139 1.68 -1.89 10.72
CA VAL A 139 0.59 -1.16 11.39
C VAL A 139 -0.78 -1.69 10.98
N LEU A 140 -0.96 -2.02 9.70
CA LEU A 140 -2.23 -2.47 9.15
C LEU A 140 -2.45 -3.99 9.24
N GLY A 141 -1.52 -4.76 9.80
CA GLY A 141 -1.57 -6.22 9.84
C GLY A 141 -1.57 -6.86 8.44
N LYS A 142 -0.95 -6.21 7.45
CA LYS A 142 -0.83 -6.70 6.08
C LYS A 142 0.45 -7.52 5.89
N ASN A 143 0.42 -8.38 4.88
CA ASN A 143 1.64 -8.99 4.36
C ASN A 143 2.51 -7.92 3.69
N TYR A 144 3.81 -7.97 3.95
CA TYR A 144 4.81 -7.23 3.21
C TYR A 144 5.62 -8.21 2.37
N VAL A 145 5.79 -7.88 1.09
CA VAL A 145 6.73 -8.55 0.20
C VAL A 145 7.50 -7.44 -0.52
N GLN A 146 8.83 -7.49 -0.44
CA GLN A 146 9.70 -6.51 -1.10
C GLN A 146 9.38 -6.44 -2.60
N ASP A 147 9.45 -5.23 -3.15
CA ASP A 147 9.13 -4.91 -4.56
C ASP A 147 7.69 -5.21 -5.02
N ARG A 148 6.81 -5.68 -4.13
CA ARG A 148 5.36 -5.80 -4.40
C ARG A 148 4.60 -4.66 -3.75
N GLU A 149 3.54 -4.21 -4.41
CA GLU A 149 2.63 -3.22 -3.86
C GLU A 149 1.80 -3.80 -2.71
N LEU A 150 1.38 -2.92 -1.79
CA LEU A 150 0.44 -3.31 -0.74
C LEU A 150 -0.98 -3.44 -1.33
N GLU A 151 -1.68 -4.47 -0.86
CA GLU A 151 -3.07 -4.72 -1.23
C GLU A 151 -4.04 -3.92 -0.34
N PHE A 152 -4.72 -2.95 -0.93
CA PHE A 152 -5.77 -2.07 -0.41
C PHE A 152 -7.15 -2.43 -1.01
N GLY A 153 -7.34 -3.69 -1.41
CA GLY A 153 -8.62 -4.21 -1.88
C GLY A 153 -9.07 -3.57 -3.19
N ILE A 154 -10.34 -3.14 -3.26
CA ILE A 154 -10.95 -2.55 -4.47
C ILE A 154 -10.25 -1.28 -4.99
N TYR A 155 -9.36 -0.68 -4.19
CA TYR A 155 -8.58 0.51 -4.55
C TYR A 155 -7.17 0.20 -5.07
N SER A 156 -6.62 -1.00 -4.84
CA SER A 156 -5.31 -1.39 -5.40
C SER A 156 -5.34 -1.65 -6.90
N LYS A 157 -6.52 -1.96 -7.47
CA LYS A 157 -6.69 -2.09 -8.92
C LYS A 157 -6.92 -0.72 -9.56
N ILE A 158 -5.88 0.12 -9.56
CA ILE A 158 -5.82 1.17 -10.58
C ILE A 158 -5.53 0.43 -11.88
N ARG A 159 -6.54 0.34 -12.76
CA ARG A 159 -6.33 -0.15 -14.12
C ARG A 159 -5.21 0.70 -14.72
N SER A 160 -4.11 0.06 -15.08
CA SER A 160 -3.22 0.59 -16.09
C SER A 160 -4.07 0.79 -17.34
N ASN A 161 -4.53 2.03 -17.56
CA ASN A 161 -4.98 2.43 -18.88
C ASN A 161 -3.73 2.46 -19.75
N SER A 162 -3.38 1.31 -20.31
CA SER A 162 -2.53 1.22 -21.49
C SER A 162 -3.37 1.73 -22.66
N SER A 163 -3.11 2.98 -23.03
CA SER A 163 -3.41 3.53 -24.36
C SER A 163 -2.69 2.76 -25.44
#